data_AF-A0A1H4GQJ6-F1
#
_entry.id   AF-A0A1H4GQJ6-F1
#
_cell.length_a   1.000
_cell.length_b   1.000
_cell.length_c   1.000
_cell.angle_alpha   90.00
_cell.angle_beta   90.00
_cell.angle_gamma   90.00
#
_symmetry.space_group_name_H-M   'P 1'
#
loop_
_entity.id
_entity.type
_entity.pdbx_description
1 polymer ?
#
loop_
_entity_poly.entity_id
_entity_poly.type
_entity_poly.pdbx_seq_one_letter_code
_entity_poly.pdbx_strand_id
1 'polypeptide(L)'
;MEADSSIQQVETVIRLIIKCLANVKEYVVNRGFKNTDEEIRFFKHQKPVIVSKLIYYNAIYKIETKKPYGAKPIRNYLNNELKKLKRYFDNNLEVYKYYRTNNSFIDDQLFFKEQIRYKAKSGHVLF
;
A
#
# COMPACT_ATOMS: atom_id res chain seq x y z
N MET A 1 12.57 -22.88 14.68
CA MET A 1 13.58 -21.79 14.61
C MET A 1 13.58 -21.04 13.27
N GLU A 2 13.16 -21.61 12.14
CA GLU A 2 13.15 -20.88 10.85
C GLU A 2 12.05 -19.80 10.71
N ALA A 3 10.87 -20.01 11.29
CA ALA A 3 9.74 -19.07 11.18
C ALA A 3 9.97 -17.73 11.92
N ASP A 4 10.72 -17.75 13.04
CA ASP A 4 11.07 -16.51 13.75
C ASP A 4 12.03 -15.64 12.91
N SER A 5 12.97 -16.26 12.21
CA SER A 5 13.88 -15.54 11.33
C SER A 5 13.16 -14.89 10.14
N SER A 6 12.12 -15.54 9.58
CA SER A 6 11.38 -14.98 8.44
C SER A 6 10.46 -13.82 8.86
N ILE A 7 9.83 -13.91 10.02
CA ILE A 7 8.99 -12.83 10.56
C ILE A 7 9.85 -11.59 10.88
N GLN A 8 11.00 -11.76 11.54
CA GLN A 8 11.92 -10.66 11.85
C GLN A 8 12.45 -9.93 10.61
N GLN A 9 12.69 -10.67 9.52
CA GLN A 9 13.08 -10.09 8.23
C GLN A 9 11.94 -9.23 7.66
N VAL A 10 10.70 -9.73 7.68
CA VAL A 10 9.52 -9.00 7.20
C VAL A 10 9.29 -7.73 8.03
N GLU A 11 9.40 -7.80 9.36
CA GLU A 11 9.30 -6.61 10.23
C GLU A 11 10.36 -5.56 9.91
N THR A 12 11.59 -6.00 9.66
CA THR A 12 12.69 -5.10 9.28
C THR A 12 12.40 -4.41 7.96
N VAL A 13 11.89 -5.14 6.96
CA VAL A 13 11.49 -4.56 5.67
C VAL A 13 10.33 -3.56 5.86
N ILE A 14 9.33 -3.88 6.66
CA ILE A 14 8.23 -2.96 6.99
C ILE A 14 8.76 -1.66 7.61
N ARG A 15 9.66 -1.76 8.59
CA ARG A 15 10.30 -0.58 9.22
C ARG A 15 11.05 0.29 8.20
N LEU A 16 11.79 -0.33 7.28
CA LEU A 16 12.50 0.38 6.22
C LEU A 16 11.55 1.11 5.26
N ILE A 17 10.44 0.46 4.87
CA ILE A 17 9.43 1.07 3.99
C ILE A 17 8.76 2.26 4.70
N ILE A 18 8.41 2.13 5.98
CA ILE A 18 7.83 3.22 6.78
C ILE A 18 8.80 4.41 6.85
N LYS A 19 10.09 4.16 7.11
CA LYS A 19 11.12 5.21 7.11
C LYS A 19 11.24 5.88 5.74
N CYS A 20 11.24 5.11 4.66
CA CYS A 20 11.27 5.64 3.30
C CYS A 20 10.05 6.55 3.02
N LEU A 21 8.85 6.09 3.40
CA LEU A 21 7.62 6.88 3.27
C LEU A 21 7.69 8.19 4.07
N ALA A 22 8.22 8.16 5.30
CA ALA A 22 8.41 9.35 6.12
C ALA A 22 9.35 10.36 5.44
N ASN A 23 10.50 9.90 4.93
CA ASN A 23 11.45 10.75 4.22
C ASN A 23 10.85 11.35 2.94
N VAL A 24 10.11 10.55 2.17
CA VAL A 24 9.43 11.02 0.96
C VAL A 24 8.37 12.07 1.32
N LYS A 25 7.63 11.87 2.41
CA LYS A 25 6.66 12.86 2.89
C LYS A 25 7.35 14.17 3.24
N GLU A 26 8.43 14.12 4.03
CA GLU A 26 9.18 15.31 4.41
C GLU A 26 9.71 16.07 3.18
N TYR A 27 10.27 15.33 2.21
CA TYR A 27 10.73 15.90 0.96
C TYR A 27 9.62 16.66 0.21
N VAL A 28 8.44 16.03 0.07
CA VAL A 28 7.29 16.64 -0.62
C VAL A 28 6.72 17.83 0.15
N VAL A 29 6.65 17.77 1.49
CA VAL A 29 6.18 18.90 2.31
C VAL A 29 7.11 20.10 2.18
N ASN A 30 8.43 19.88 2.19
CA ASN A 30 9.42 20.96 2.17
C ASN A 30 9.58 21.58 0.77
N ARG A 31 9.47 20.78 -0.30
CA ARG A 31 9.63 21.25 -1.68
C ARG A 31 8.32 21.73 -2.31
N GLY A 32 7.20 21.13 -1.92
CA GLY A 32 5.94 21.24 -2.65
C GLY A 32 6.00 20.58 -4.04
N PHE A 33 4.95 20.80 -4.83
CA PHE A 33 4.88 20.43 -6.23
C PHE A 33 4.96 21.68 -7.10
N LYS A 34 5.62 21.59 -8.25
CA LYS A 34 5.76 22.68 -9.22
C LYS A 34 4.44 23.00 -9.90
N ASN A 35 3.62 21.99 -10.15
CA ASN A 35 2.31 22.10 -10.79
C ASN A 35 1.43 20.88 -10.45
N THR A 36 0.17 20.96 -10.86
CA THR A 36 -0.83 19.90 -10.63
C THR A 36 -0.43 18.57 -11.29
N ASP A 37 0.23 18.59 -12.45
CA ASP A 37 0.64 17.37 -13.14
C ASP A 37 1.71 16.59 -12.37
N GLU A 38 2.68 17.29 -11.76
CA GLU A 38 3.69 16.69 -10.89
C GLU A 38 3.04 16.07 -9.64
N GLU A 39 2.07 16.77 -9.06
CA GLU A 39 1.28 16.27 -7.93
C GLU A 39 0.50 15.01 -8.28
N ILE A 40 -0.26 15.03 -9.39
CA ILE A 40 -1.01 13.86 -9.90
C ILE A 40 -0.03 12.71 -10.15
N ARG A 41 1.09 12.96 -10.80
CA ARG A 41 2.10 11.91 -11.06
C ARG A 41 2.63 11.29 -9.77
N PHE A 42 2.89 12.10 -8.75
CA PHE A 42 3.33 11.61 -7.45
C PHE A 42 2.28 10.69 -6.81
N PHE A 43 1.03 11.16 -6.71
CA PHE A 43 -0.04 10.40 -6.05
C PHE A 43 -0.56 9.20 -6.86
N LYS A 44 -0.49 9.26 -8.19
CA LYS A 44 -0.97 8.20 -9.10
C LYS A 44 0.07 7.12 -9.35
N HIS A 45 1.37 7.46 -9.37
CA HIS A 45 2.41 6.50 -9.77
C HIS A 45 3.51 6.30 -8.71
N GLN A 46 4.06 7.36 -8.14
CA GLN A 46 5.26 7.23 -7.29
C GLN A 46 4.90 6.75 -5.88
N LYS A 47 3.99 7.43 -5.19
CA LYS A 47 3.54 7.06 -3.85
C LYS A 47 2.91 5.65 -3.82
N PRO A 48 2.03 5.25 -4.77
CA PRO A 48 1.46 3.91 -4.80
C PRO A 48 2.51 2.79 -4.92
N VAL A 49 3.64 3.00 -5.58
CA VAL A 49 4.72 2.00 -5.67
C VAL A 49 5.32 1.69 -4.30
N ILE A 50 5.49 2.68 -3.44
CA ILE A 50 6.05 2.48 -2.10
C ILE A 50 4.97 1.91 -1.17
N VAL A 51 3.77 2.46 -1.22
CA VAL A 51 2.63 2.01 -0.40
C VAL A 51 2.23 0.57 -0.73
N SER A 52 2.26 0.16 -2.01
CA SER A 52 1.96 -1.22 -2.40
C SER A 52 2.91 -2.24 -1.78
N LYS A 53 4.21 -1.91 -1.67
CA LYS A 53 5.17 -2.73 -0.93
C LYS A 53 4.82 -2.83 0.56
N LEU A 54 4.42 -1.73 1.19
CA LEU A 54 3.99 -1.74 2.58
C LEU A 54 2.77 -2.65 2.78
N ILE A 55 1.77 -2.56 1.90
CA ILE A 55 0.58 -3.42 1.93
C ILE A 55 0.98 -4.88 1.77
N TYR A 56 1.85 -5.19 0.81
CA TYR A 56 2.33 -6.54 0.55
C TYR A 56 3.02 -7.16 1.78
N TYR A 57 4.03 -6.49 2.35
CA TYR A 57 4.75 -7.03 3.50
C TYR A 57 3.89 -7.11 4.76
N ASN A 58 2.96 -6.16 4.96
CA ASN A 58 1.97 -6.27 6.04
C ASN A 58 1.04 -7.48 5.86
N ALA A 59 0.68 -7.84 4.63
CA ALA A 59 -0.11 -9.03 4.35
C ALA A 59 0.69 -10.31 4.68
N ILE A 60 1.96 -10.40 4.25
CA ILE A 60 2.84 -11.51 4.60
C ILE A 60 2.98 -11.64 6.12
N TYR A 61 3.25 -10.55 6.82
CA TYR A 61 3.35 -10.54 8.28
C TYR A 61 2.08 -11.09 8.95
N LYS A 62 0.90 -10.64 8.52
CA LYS A 62 -0.38 -11.13 9.04
C LYS A 62 -0.62 -12.61 8.75
N ILE A 63 -0.20 -13.08 7.59
CA ILE A 63 -0.33 -14.49 7.19
C ILE A 63 0.58 -15.37 8.05
N GLU A 64 1.85 -15.00 8.21
CA GLU A 64 2.80 -15.79 8.99
C GLU A 64 2.46 -15.80 10.49
N THR A 65 2.08 -14.65 11.06
CA THR A 65 1.73 -14.56 12.50
C THR A 65 0.43 -15.27 12.88
N LYS A 66 -0.50 -15.45 11.95
CA LYS A 66 -1.79 -16.14 12.18
C LYS A 66 -1.82 -17.56 11.63
N LYS A 67 -0.70 -18.04 11.10
CA LYS A 67 -0.60 -19.37 10.49
C LYS A 67 -0.83 -20.44 11.56
N PRO A 68 -1.80 -21.36 11.37
CA PRO A 68 -2.03 -22.44 12.31
C PRO A 68 -0.94 -23.52 12.18
N TYR A 69 -0.83 -24.40 13.17
CA TYR A 69 0.05 -25.56 13.10
C TYR A 69 -0.60 -26.74 12.36
N GLY A 70 0.21 -27.51 11.63
CA GLY A 70 -0.22 -28.72 10.92
C GLY A 70 -0.61 -28.50 9.46
N ALA A 71 -0.31 -29.48 8.60
CA ALA A 71 -0.43 -29.35 7.15
C ALA A 71 -1.86 -29.08 6.66
N LYS A 72 -2.87 -29.78 7.20
CA LYS A 72 -4.28 -29.61 6.80
C LYS A 72 -4.86 -28.26 7.25
N PRO A 73 -4.69 -27.82 8.52
CA PRO A 73 -5.06 -26.46 8.94
C PRO A 73 -4.36 -25.36 8.13
N ILE A 74 -3.05 -25.48 7.85
CA ILE A 74 -2.30 -24.51 7.04
C ILE A 74 -2.92 -24.38 5.64
N ARG A 75 -3.18 -25.52 4.97
CA ARG A 75 -3.79 -25.52 3.64
C ARG A 75 -5.15 -24.81 3.62
N ASN A 76 -6.01 -25.11 4.61
CA ASN A 76 -7.31 -24.47 4.71
C ASN A 76 -7.19 -22.96 4.99
N TYR A 77 -6.26 -22.56 5.86
CA TYR A 77 -5.99 -21.17 6.15
C TYR A 77 -5.54 -20.39 4.90
N LEU A 78 -4.53 -20.90 4.19
CA LEU A 78 -4.03 -20.27 2.96
C LEU A 78 -5.10 -20.19 1.87
N ASN A 79 -5.93 -21.22 1.71
CA ASN A 79 -7.07 -21.19 0.79
C ASN A 79 -8.09 -20.09 1.14
N ASN A 80 -8.31 -19.84 2.44
CA ASN A 80 -9.19 -18.76 2.88
C ASN A 80 -8.58 -17.38 2.61
N GLU A 81 -7.28 -17.20 2.84
CA GLU A 81 -6.58 -15.96 2.48
C GLU A 81 -6.61 -15.71 0.96
N LEU A 82 -6.45 -16.75 0.14
CA LEU A 82 -6.60 -16.66 -1.32
C LEU A 82 -8.02 -16.23 -1.74
N LYS A 83 -9.07 -16.77 -1.10
CA LYS A 83 -10.45 -16.35 -1.36
C LYS A 83 -10.68 -14.89 -1.00
N LYS A 84 -10.12 -14.40 0.11
CA LYS A 84 -10.19 -12.99 0.50
C LYS A 84 -9.50 -12.10 -0.54
N LEU A 85 -8.31 -12.50 -1.01
CA LEU A 85 -7.58 -11.79 -2.05
C LEU A 85 -8.39 -11.70 -3.34
N LYS A 86 -9.00 -12.83 -3.78
CA LYS A 86 -9.86 -12.84 -4.97
C LYS A 86 -11.04 -11.90 -4.83
N ARG A 87 -11.77 -11.96 -3.70
CA ARG A 87 -12.90 -11.06 -3.44
C ARG A 87 -12.48 -9.58 -3.44
N TYR A 88 -11.31 -9.27 -2.86
CA TYR A 88 -10.77 -7.92 -2.89
C TYR A 88 -10.48 -7.47 -4.33
N PHE A 89 -9.87 -8.33 -5.15
CA PHE A 89 -9.62 -8.02 -6.56
C PHE A 89 -10.92 -7.79 -7.33
N ASP A 90 -11.90 -8.69 -7.19
CA ASP A 90 -13.19 -8.60 -7.89
C ASP A 90 -13.93 -7.30 -7.51
N ASN A 91 -13.94 -6.94 -6.22
CA ASN A 91 -14.55 -5.71 -5.73
C ASN A 91 -13.85 -4.42 -6.22
N ASN A 92 -12.58 -4.50 -6.61
CA ASN A 92 -11.77 -3.36 -7.04
C ASN A 92 -11.40 -3.44 -8.52
N LEU A 93 -12.10 -4.27 -9.31
CA LEU A 93 -11.77 -4.52 -10.72
C LEU A 93 -11.77 -3.23 -11.54
N GLU A 94 -12.70 -2.32 -11.30
CA GLU A 94 -12.80 -1.04 -12.00
C GLU A 94 -11.60 -0.11 -11.70
N VAL A 95 -11.11 -0.13 -10.45
CA VAL A 95 -9.89 0.60 -10.07
C VAL A 95 -8.69 0.00 -10.80
N TYR A 96 -8.60 -1.33 -10.89
CA TYR A 96 -7.52 -1.99 -11.61
C TYR A 96 -7.54 -1.68 -13.11
N LYS A 97 -8.72 -1.69 -13.74
CA LYS A 97 -8.90 -1.29 -15.15
C LYS A 97 -8.44 0.15 -15.37
N TYR A 98 -8.84 1.07 -14.51
CA TYR A 98 -8.45 2.47 -14.56
C TYR A 98 -6.92 2.65 -14.53
N TYR A 99 -6.22 1.99 -13.59
CA TYR A 99 -4.77 2.06 -13.53
C TYR A 99 -4.08 1.39 -14.73
N ARG A 100 -4.66 0.30 -15.28
CA ARG A 100 -4.07 -0.45 -16.41
C ARG A 100 -4.23 0.27 -17.74
N THR A 101 -5.31 1.02 -17.93
CA THR A 101 -5.54 1.81 -19.16
C THR A 101 -4.87 3.17 -19.13
N ASN A 102 -4.19 3.52 -18.02
CA ASN A 102 -3.63 4.85 -17.76
C ASN A 102 -4.65 5.98 -17.99
N ASN A 103 -5.93 5.71 -17.75
CA ASN A 103 -7.02 6.65 -17.97
C ASN A 103 -6.82 7.88 -17.07
N SER A 104 -7.04 9.08 -17.59
CA SER A 104 -6.93 10.35 -16.86
C SER A 104 -8.29 11.01 -16.58
N PHE A 105 -9.38 10.47 -17.12
CA PHE A 105 -10.71 11.11 -17.15
C PHE A 105 -11.30 11.38 -15.75
N ILE A 106 -10.86 10.64 -14.73
CA ILE A 106 -11.33 10.78 -13.35
C ILE A 106 -10.22 11.18 -12.37
N ASP A 107 -9.05 11.61 -12.87
CA ASP A 107 -7.91 12.00 -12.05
C ASP A 107 -8.29 13.13 -11.10
N ASP A 108 -9.02 14.13 -11.61
CA ASP A 108 -9.51 15.25 -10.82
C ASP A 108 -10.51 14.83 -9.73
N GLN A 109 -11.25 13.74 -9.90
CA GLN A 109 -12.18 13.28 -8.86
C GLN A 109 -11.49 12.42 -7.79
N LEU A 110 -10.49 11.63 -8.19
CA LEU A 110 -9.76 10.71 -7.32
C LEU A 110 -8.65 11.41 -6.54
N PHE A 111 -7.85 12.24 -7.22
CA PHE A 111 -6.64 12.82 -6.63
C PHE A 111 -6.85 14.22 -6.07
N PHE A 112 -7.89 14.97 -6.48
CA PHE A 112 -8.22 16.24 -5.82
C PHE A 112 -8.69 16.04 -4.36
N LYS A 113 -9.39 14.94 -4.08
CA LYS A 113 -9.74 14.56 -2.69
C LYS A 113 -8.51 14.16 -1.87
N GLU A 114 -7.54 13.48 -2.49
CA GLU A 114 -6.25 13.18 -1.85
C GLU A 114 -5.43 14.46 -1.64
N GLN A 115 -5.48 15.43 -2.55
CA GLN A 115 -4.89 16.76 -2.39
C GLN A 115 -5.50 17.50 -1.18
N ILE A 116 -6.84 17.52 -1.05
CA ILE A 116 -7.52 18.13 0.11
C ILE A 116 -7.09 17.42 1.40
N ARG A 117 -7.09 16.08 1.42
CA ARG A 117 -6.66 15.29 2.59
C ARG A 117 -5.19 15.51 2.93
N TYR A 118 -4.32 15.64 1.94
CA TYR A 118 -2.90 15.88 2.14
C TYR A 118 -2.66 17.26 2.73
N LYS A 119 -3.29 18.30 2.18
CA LYS A 119 -3.23 19.69 2.67
C LYS A 119 -3.84 19.84 4.06
N ALA A 120 -4.94 19.13 4.36
CA ALA A 120 -5.55 19.11 5.69
C ALA A 120 -4.69 18.39 6.75
N LYS A 121 -3.80 17.47 6.34
CA LYS A 121 -2.95 16.65 7.23
C LYS A 121 -1.54 17.17 7.42
N SER A 122 -1.22 18.36 6.91
CA SER A 122 -0.02 19.12 7.35
C SER A 122 -0.06 19.42 8.87
N GLY A 123 -1.18 19.15 9.54
CA GLY A 123 -1.34 19.27 10.99
C GLY A 123 -1.30 17.99 11.83
N HIS A 124 -1.42 16.75 11.31
CA HIS A 124 -1.14 15.47 12.01
C HIS A 124 -1.60 14.28 11.12
N VAL A 125 -0.70 13.29 11.00
CA VAL A 125 -0.85 11.85 10.62
C VAL A 125 -1.82 11.43 9.49
N LEU A 126 -1.27 10.72 8.49
CA LEU A 126 -1.70 9.37 8.05
C LEU A 126 -0.83 8.89 6.87
N PHE A 127 0.00 7.89 7.16
CA PHE A 127 0.14 6.72 6.31
C PHE A 127 -0.88 5.68 6.80
#